data_AF-A0A2N9XSC4-F1
#
_entry.id   AF-A0A2N9XSC4-F1
#
_cell.length_a   1.000
_cell.length_b   1.000
_cell.length_c   1.000
_cell.angle_alpha   90.00
_cell.angle_beta   90.00
_cell.angle_gamma   90.00
#
_symmetry.space_group_name_H-M   'P 1'
#
loop_
_entity.id
_entity.type
_entity.pdbx_description
1 polymer ?
#
loop_
_entity_poly.entity_id
_entity_poly.type
_entity_poly.pdbx_seq_one_letter_code
_entity_poly.pdbx_strand_id
1 'polypeptide(L)' 'MYEFSFQNPTRIEFGIDKEKNMGRYMKEFGAKRVLIVFGSDRIKQSGLFDNVTASLGETL' A
#
# COMPACT_ATOMS: atom_id res chain seq x y z
N MET A 1 -8.25 15.92 -29.04
CA MET A 1 -8.23 15.97 -27.56
C MET A 1 -9.00 17.23 -27.15
N TYR A 2 -9.93 17.12 -26.21
CA TYR A 2 -10.81 18.22 -25.78
C TYR A 2 -10.41 18.73 -24.40
N GLU A 3 -10.88 19.91 -24.03
CA GLU A 3 -10.65 20.47 -22.69
C GLU A 3 -11.37 19.64 -21.63
N PHE A 4 -10.63 19.29 -20.57
CA PHE A 4 -11.18 18.64 -19.39
C PHE A 4 -10.43 19.10 -18.13
N SER A 5 -11.11 19.01 -16.99
CA SER A 5 -10.49 19.08 -15.67
C SER A 5 -10.40 17.67 -15.09
N PHE A 6 -9.26 17.34 -14.47
CA PHE A 6 -9.05 16.03 -13.85
C PHE A 6 -8.54 16.22 -12.42
N GLN A 7 -9.19 15.53 -11.49
CA GLN A 7 -8.79 15.49 -10.09
C GLN A 7 -8.71 14.03 -9.65
N ASN A 8 -7.52 13.63 -9.19
CA ASN A 8 -7.32 12.37 -8.50
C ASN A 8 -6.52 12.62 -7.23
N PRO A 9 -7.16 12.60 -6.05
CA PRO A 9 -6.47 12.77 -4.76
C PRO A 9 -5.69 11.51 -4.35
N THR A 10 -5.86 10.40 -5.08
CA THR A 10 -5.23 9.12 -4.77
C THR A 10 -3.76 9.14 -5.17
N ARG A 11 -2.88 8.80 -4.22
CA ARG A 11 -1.47 8.53 -4.52
C ARG A 11 -1.33 7.23 -5.30
N ILE A 12 -0.69 7.28 -6.46
CA ILE A 12 -0.39 6.10 -7.28
C ILE A 12 1.11 5.80 -7.17
N GLU A 13 1.43 4.59 -6.72
CA GLU A 13 2.81 4.08 -6.69
C GLU A 13 2.97 3.01 -7.78
N PHE A 14 3.92 3.23 -8.68
CA PHE A 14 4.20 2.33 -9.80
C PHE A 14 5.67 1.90 -9.79
N GLY A 15 5.91 0.63 -10.10
CA GLY A 15 7.25 0.03 -10.14
C GLY A 15 7.35 -1.22 -9.26
N ILE A 16 8.49 -1.91 -9.39
CA ILE A 16 8.82 -3.09 -8.59
C ILE A 16 8.97 -2.70 -7.11
N ASP A 17 8.56 -3.58 -6.20
CA ASP A 17 8.77 -3.49 -4.74
C ASP A 17 8.09 -2.31 -4.03
N LYS A 18 7.11 -1.65 -4.67
CA LYS A 18 6.42 -0.50 -4.06
C LYS A 18 5.65 -0.85 -2.80
N GLU A 19 5.16 -2.08 -2.68
CA GLU A 19 4.50 -2.61 -1.49
C GLU A 19 5.38 -2.59 -0.24
N LYS A 20 6.72 -2.59 -0.38
CA LYS A 20 7.66 -2.54 0.76
C LYS A 20 7.69 -1.18 1.47
N ASN A 21 7.03 -0.17 0.90
CA ASN A 21 6.94 1.17 1.47
C ASN A 21 5.60 1.41 2.21
N MET A 22 4.74 0.40 2.34
CA MET A 22 3.38 0.57 2.87
C MET A 22 3.34 1.21 4.26
N GLY A 23 4.24 0.83 5.18
CA GLY A 23 4.34 1.43 6.51
C GLY A 23 4.61 2.93 6.46
N ARG A 24 5.58 3.35 5.63
CA ARG A 24 5.90 4.77 5.41
C ARG A 24 4.69 5.53 4.89
N TYR A 25 3.98 4.99 3.89
CA TYR A 25 2.80 5.65 3.33
C TYR A 25 1.70 5.81 4.38
N MET A 26 1.40 4.77 5.15
CA MET A 26 0.36 4.82 6.19
C MET A 26 0.70 5.86 7.28
N LYS A 27 1.98 5.95 7.68
CA LYS A 27 2.45 6.93 8.65
C LYS A 27 2.37 8.37 8.13
N GLU A 28 2.68 8.61 6.86
CA GLU A 28 2.51 9.93 6.21
C GLU A 28 1.05 10.42 6.29
N PHE A 29 0.07 9.49 6.28
CA PHE A 29 -1.35 9.78 6.48
C PHE A 29 -1.81 9.73 7.96
N GLY A 30 -0.89 9.58 8.92
CA GLY A 30 -1.21 9.58 10.34
C GLY A 30 -1.89 8.32 10.87
N ALA A 31 -1.85 7.21 10.11
CA ALA A 31 -2.38 5.94 10.57
C ALA A 31 -1.58 5.40 11.77
N LYS A 32 -2.27 4.77 12.71
CA LYS A 32 -1.68 4.14 13.92
C LYS A 32 -2.01 2.65 14.05
N ARG A 33 -3.09 2.22 13.39
CA ARG A 33 -3.58 0.84 13.37
C ARG A 33 -4.20 0.59 12.01
N VAL A 34 -3.99 -0.61 11.49
CA VAL A 34 -4.43 -1.02 10.16
C VAL A 34 -5.13 -2.38 10.24
N LEU A 35 -6.12 -2.58 9.38
CA LEU A 35 -6.76 -3.87 9.15
C LEU A 35 -6.44 -4.31 7.73
N ILE A 36 -5.83 -5.49 7.58
CA ILE A 36 -5.53 -6.07 6.27
C ILE A 36 -6.68 -6.97 5.86
N VAL A 37 -7.37 -6.62 4.77
CA VAL A 37 -8.46 -7.40 4.19
C VAL A 37 -7.96 -8.03 2.89
N PHE A 38 -8.02 -9.35 2.78
CA PHE A 38 -7.59 -10.10 1.59
C PHE A 38 -8.43 -11.35 1.38
N GLY A 39 -8.44 -11.84 0.14
CA GLY A 39 -9.32 -12.94 -0.28
C GLY A 39 -8.80 -14.34 0.04
N SER A 40 -7.65 -14.72 -0.53
CA SER A 40 -7.12 -16.10 -0.41
C SER A 40 -5.70 -16.14 0.11
N ASP A 41 -5.28 -17.30 0.61
CA ASP A 41 -3.92 -17.52 1.12
C ASP A 41 -2.82 -17.46 0.05
N ARG A 42 -3.18 -17.33 -1.23
CA ARG A 42 -2.20 -17.16 -2.33
C ARG A 42 -1.26 -15.98 -2.08
N ILE A 43 -1.75 -14.91 -1.45
CA ILE A 43 -0.91 -13.73 -1.16
C ILE A 43 0.20 -14.03 -0.15
N LYS A 44 0.00 -15.01 0.74
CA LYS A 44 1.03 -15.49 1.67
C LYS A 44 2.06 -16.35 0.94
N GLN A 45 1.60 -17.27 0.09
CA GLN A 45 2.48 -18.11 -0.73
C GLN A 45 3.39 -17.29 -1.66
N SER A 46 2.89 -16.15 -2.15
CA SER A 46 3.66 -15.23 -3.01
C SER A 46 4.65 -14.33 -2.25
N GLY A 47 4.61 -14.29 -0.91
CA GLY A 47 5.39 -13.36 -0.10
C GLY A 47 4.86 -11.91 -0.06
N LEU A 48 3.82 -11.58 -0.82
CA LEU A 48 3.22 -10.23 -0.81
C LEU A 48 2.71 -9.84 0.58
N PHE A 49 2.02 -10.76 1.27
CA PHE A 49 1.53 -10.51 2.62
C PHE A 49 2.67 -10.21 3.60
N ASP A 50 3.76 -10.97 3.49
CA ASP A 50 4.93 -10.81 4.36
C ASP A 50 5.65 -9.49 4.09
N ASN A 51 5.84 -9.11 2.82
CA ASN A 51 6.44 -7.81 2.45
C ASN A 51 5.64 -6.63 3.02
N VAL A 52 4.31 -6.68 2.92
CA VAL A 52 3.42 -5.60 3.40
C VAL A 52 3.41 -5.55 4.93
N THR A 53 3.27 -6.70 5.60
CA THR A 53 3.24 -6.75 7.07
C THR A 53 4.57 -6.39 7.70
N ALA A 54 5.70 -6.78 7.11
CA ALA A 54 7.03 -6.35 7.53
C ALA A 54 7.17 -4.82 7.48
N SER A 55 6.82 -4.20 6.33
CA SER A 55 6.84 -2.74 6.16
C SER A 55 5.98 -2.01 7.21
N LEU A 56 4.78 -2.54 7.50
CA LEU A 56 3.86 -1.98 8.48
C LEU A 56 4.40 -2.13 9.91
N GLY A 57 4.97 -3.28 10.27
CA GLY A 57 5.50 -3.57 11.62
C GLY A 57 6.76 -2.78 11.98
N GLU A 58 7.58 -2.39 11.00
CA GLU A 58 8.74 -1.51 11.24
C GLU A 58 8.33 -0.06 11.57
N THR A 59 7.11 0.35 11.20
CA THR A 59 6.76 1.78 11.11
C THR A 59 5.59 2.21 11.99
N LEU A 60 4.57 1.35 12.18
CA LEU A 60 3.35 1.63 12.95
C LEU A 60 3.46 1.15 14.40
#